data_AF-A0A127R121-F1
#
_entry.id   AF-A0A127R121-F1
#
_cell.length_a   1.000
_cell.length_b   1.000
_cell.length_c   1.000
_cell.angle_alpha   90.00
_cell.angle_beta   90.00
_cell.angle_gamma   90.00
#
_symmetry.space_group_name_H-M   'P 1'
#
loop_
_entity.id
_entity.type
_entity.pdbx_description
1 polymer ?
#
loop_
_entity_poly.entity_id
_entity_poly.type
_entity_poly.pdbx_seq_one_letter_code
_entity_poly.pdbx_strand_id
1 'polypeptide(L)'
;MNDANPSLQDARRQVERKIGFYLHLAAYLIVNSGLLLLNFLHNPGHPWALGPILGWGIGLLFHGVAVFLKDPGAQWKQRMIERELEKHKRTPPT
;
A
#
# COMPACT_ATOMS: atom_id res chain seq x y z
N MET A 1 -20.65 -13.43 -28.59
CA MET A 1 -20.17 -12.14 -28.05
C MET A 1 -19.97 -12.33 -26.54
N ASN A 2 -18.87 -12.93 -26.10
CA ASN A 2 -18.40 -12.90 -24.69
C ASN A 2 -17.10 -13.68 -24.52
N ASP A 3 -16.01 -13.14 -25.08
CA ASP A 3 -14.64 -13.60 -24.84
C ASP A 3 -13.85 -12.47 -24.16
N ALA A 4 -14.45 -11.87 -23.12
CA ALA A 4 -13.75 -10.91 -22.28
C ALA A 4 -12.72 -11.67 -21.43
N ASN A 5 -11.56 -11.93 -22.04
CA ASN A 5 -10.41 -12.60 -21.48
C ASN A 5 -10.20 -12.23 -19.99
N PRO A 6 -10.25 -13.19 -19.05
CA PRO A 6 -10.05 -12.90 -17.61
C PRO A 6 -8.75 -12.15 -17.33
N SER A 7 -7.73 -12.33 -18.18
CA SER A 7 -6.45 -11.61 -18.14
C SER A 7 -6.57 -10.09 -18.33
N LEU A 8 -7.56 -9.60 -19.10
CA LEU A 8 -7.77 -8.16 -19.31
C LEU A 8 -8.42 -7.50 -18.08
N GLN A 9 -9.34 -8.21 -17.41
CA GLN A 9 -9.99 -7.69 -16.21
C GLN A 9 -9.00 -7.59 -15.05
N ASP A 10 -8.14 -8.60 -14.88
CA ASP A 10 -7.09 -8.60 -13.86
C ASP A 10 -6.02 -7.53 -14.10
N ALA A 11 -5.66 -7.30 -15.37
CA ALA A 11 -4.75 -6.22 -15.74
C ALA A 11 -5.38 -4.85 -15.43
N ARG A 12 -6.65 -4.65 -15.79
CA ARG A 12 -7.37 -3.38 -15.56
C ARG A 12 -7.50 -3.06 -14.06
N ARG A 13 -7.84 -4.07 -13.25
CA ARG A 13 -7.96 -3.93 -11.79
C ARG A 13 -6.62 -3.58 -11.12
N GLN A 14 -5.51 -4.12 -11.62
CA GLN A 14 -4.17 -3.73 -11.15
C GLN A 14 -3.83 -2.27 -11.50
N VAL A 15 -4.21 -1.80 -12.69
CA VAL A 15 -3.98 -0.42 -13.11
C VAL A 15 -4.83 0.55 -12.29
N GLU A 16 -6.12 0.27 -12.07
CA GLU A 16 -7.00 1.12 -11.26
C GLU A 16 -6.51 1.26 -9.81
N ARG A 17 -6.00 0.18 -9.21
CA ARG A 17 -5.39 0.22 -7.86
C ARG A 17 -4.18 1.15 -7.80
N LYS A 18 -3.32 1.10 -8.83
CA LYS A 18 -2.16 2.01 -8.93
C LYS A 18 -2.59 3.46 -9.09
N ILE A 19 -3.58 3.72 -9.96
CA ILE A 19 -4.11 5.07 -10.18
C ILE A 19 -4.71 5.64 -8.90
N GLY A 20 -5.48 4.85 -8.15
CA GLY A 20 -6.05 5.27 -6.85
C GLY A 20 -4.96 5.65 -5.84
N PHE A 21 -3.86 4.91 -5.80
CA PHE A 21 -2.69 5.25 -4.98
C PHE A 21 -2.02 6.54 -5.43
N TYR A 22 -1.79 6.73 -6.75
CA TYR A 22 -1.19 7.96 -7.28
C TYR A 22 -2.04 9.20 -6.98
N LEU A 23 -3.37 9.09 -7.05
CA LEU A 23 -4.28 10.17 -6.67
C LEU A 23 -4.16 10.53 -5.18
N HIS A 24 -4.10 9.52 -4.30
CA HIS A 24 -3.87 9.74 -2.87
C HIS A 24 -2.50 10.37 -2.60
N LEU A 25 -1.45 9.89 -3.26
CA LEU A 25 -0.10 10.45 -3.16
C LEU A 25 -0.06 11.90 -3.65
N ALA A 26 -0.69 12.21 -4.78
CA ALA A 26 -0.77 13.56 -5.31
C ALA A 26 -1.51 14.50 -4.35
N ALA A 27 -2.68 14.08 -3.84
CA ALA A 27 -3.42 14.84 -2.84
C ALA A 27 -2.59 15.07 -1.57
N TYR A 28 -1.88 14.03 -1.11
CA TYR A 28 -0.95 14.14 0.03
C TYR A 28 0.13 15.19 -0.25
N LEU A 29 0.81 15.14 -1.39
CA LEU A 29 1.86 16.11 -1.72
C LEU A 29 1.32 17.54 -1.81
N ILE A 30 0.16 17.75 -2.43
CA ILE A 30 -0.46 19.08 -2.57
C ILE A 30 -0.83 19.64 -1.20
N VAL A 31 -1.56 18.87 -0.38
CA VAL A 31 -2.01 19.30 0.95
C VAL A 31 -0.83 19.55 1.89
N ASN A 32 0.15 18.64 1.94
CA ASN A 32 1.30 18.79 2.83
C ASN A 32 2.23 19.93 2.40
N SER A 33 2.39 20.17 1.10
CA SER A 33 3.13 21.34 0.60
C SER A 33 2.42 22.64 0.99
N GLY A 34 1.08 22.68 0.90
CA GLY A 34 0.29 23.80 1.38
C GLY A 34 0.40 24.02 2.89
N LEU A 35 0.37 22.95 3.68
CA LEU A 35 0.54 23.00 5.14
C LEU A 35 1.94 23.48 5.54
N LEU A 36 2.99 22.98 4.88
CA LEU A 36 4.37 23.43 5.10
C LEU A 36 4.53 24.91 4.74
N LEU A 37 3.94 25.35 3.63
CA LEU A 37 3.96 26.76 3.23
C LEU A 37 3.22 27.64 4.23
N LEU A 38 2.04 27.23 4.70
CA LEU A 38 1.28 27.90 5.74
C LEU A 38 2.06 27.98 7.06
N ASN A 39 2.74 26.90 7.43
CA ASN A 39 3.58 26.85 8.61
C ASN A 39 4.73 27.85 8.51
N PHE A 40 5.40 27.91 7.35
CA PHE A 40 6.48 28.86 7.10
C PHE A 40 6.01 30.32 7.12
N LEU A 41 4.81 30.58 6.58
CA LEU A 41 4.23 31.93 6.50
C LEU A 41 3.69 32.43 7.85
N HIS A 42 3.05 31.58 8.66
CA HIS A 42 2.41 32.00 9.91
C HIS A 42 3.29 31.84 11.15
N ASN A 43 4.06 30.75 11.26
CA ASN A 43 4.75 30.44 12.51
C ASN A 43 5.96 29.52 12.28
N PRO A 44 7.11 30.06 11.83
CA PRO A 44 8.30 29.25 11.57
C PRO A 44 8.86 28.57 12.84
N GLY A 45 8.52 29.05 14.04
CA GLY A 45 8.98 28.49 15.31
C GLY A 45 8.16 27.31 15.85
N HIS A 46 6.99 27.01 15.30
CA HIS A 46 6.14 25.91 15.76
C HIS A 46 5.65 25.06 14.59
N PRO A 47 6.30 23.92 14.30
CA PRO A 47 5.99 23.08 13.15
C PRO A 47 4.74 22.23 13.36
N TRP A 48 3.57 22.86 13.52
CA TRP A 48 2.29 22.17 13.71
C TRP A 48 1.92 21.28 12.51
N ALA A 49 2.45 21.60 11.32
CA ALA A 49 2.27 20.80 10.11
C ALA A 49 2.88 19.39 10.22
N LEU A 50 3.85 19.15 11.11
CA LEU A 50 4.47 17.82 11.29
C LEU A 50 3.47 16.76 11.74
N GLY A 51 2.49 17.11 12.57
CA GLY A 51 1.45 16.18 13.05
C GLY A 51 0.67 15.55 11.89
N PRO A 52 -0.02 16.36 11.04
CA PRO A 52 -0.72 15.84 9.88
C PRO A 52 0.19 15.13 8.88
N ILE A 53 1.41 15.65 8.63
CA ILE A 53 2.40 14.99 7.74
C ILE A 53 2.71 13.57 8.24
N LEU A 54 3.02 13.41 9.52
CA LEU A 54 3.38 12.10 10.08
C LEU A 54 2.17 11.16 10.15
N GLY A 55 1.02 11.66 10.63
CA GLY A 55 -0.19 10.85 10.76
C GLY A 55 -0.69 10.33 9.40
N TRP A 56 -0.80 11.22 8.41
CA TRP A 56 -1.26 10.83 7.07
C TRP A 56 -0.18 10.11 6.26
N GLY A 57 1.09 10.44 6.48
CA GLY A 57 2.23 9.80 5.82
C GLY A 57 2.33 8.31 6.16
N ILE A 58 2.03 7.93 7.40
CA ILE A 58 1.96 6.52 7.80
C ILE A 58 0.85 5.79 7.05
N GLY A 59 -0.36 6.37 6.98
CA GLY A 59 -1.47 5.79 6.23
C GLY A 59 -1.16 5.61 4.74
N LEU A 60 -0.51 6.59 4.13
CA LEU A 60 -0.06 6.54 2.74
C LEU A 60 0.99 5.44 2.52
N LEU A 61 1.95 5.29 3.44
CA LEU A 61 2.94 4.21 3.42
C LEU A 61 2.27 2.84 3.43
N PHE A 62 1.33 2.61 4.35
CA PHE A 62 0.58 1.34 4.38
C PHE A 62 -0.24 1.11 3.10
N HIS A 63 -0.85 2.15 2.55
CA HIS A 63 -1.59 2.05 1.28
C HIS A 63 -0.67 1.73 0.10
N GLY A 64 0.51 2.35 0.05
CA GLY A 64 1.53 2.09 -0.97
C GLY A 64 2.08 0.67 -0.89
N VAL A 65 2.37 0.19 0.32
CA VAL A 65 2.72 -1.21 0.58
C VAL A 65 1.62 -2.13 0.07
N ALA A 66 0.35 -1.86 0.37
CA ALA A 66 -0.77 -2.70 -0.07
C ALA A 66 -0.97 -2.72 -1.61
N VAL A 67 -0.62 -1.64 -2.31
CA VAL A 67 -0.80 -1.51 -3.77
C VAL A 67 0.40 -2.06 -4.54
N PHE A 68 1.62 -1.86 -4.04
CA PHE A 68 2.86 -2.32 -4.69
C PHE A 68 3.28 -3.73 -4.30
N LEU A 69 3.09 -4.14 -3.03
CA LEU A 69 3.24 -5.54 -2.65
C LEU A 69 1.95 -6.26 -3.03
N LYS A 70 2.05 -7.11 -4.05
CA LYS A 70 0.99 -7.99 -4.51
C LYS A 70 0.66 -8.95 -3.37
N ASP A 71 -0.34 -8.58 -2.57
CA ASP A 71 -0.94 -9.38 -1.51
C ASP A 71 0.10 -9.88 -0.47
N PRO A 72 0.58 -9.02 0.44
CA PRO A 72 1.47 -9.44 1.53
C PRO A 72 0.87 -10.58 2.35
N GLY A 73 -0.47 -10.66 2.44
CA GLY A 73 -1.21 -11.78 3.03
C GLY A 73 -1.01 -13.09 2.26
N ALA A 74 -1.09 -13.09 0.92
CA ALA A 74 -0.86 -14.27 0.11
C ALA A 74 0.58 -14.79 0.22
N GLN A 75 1.58 -13.90 0.25
CA GLN A 75 2.96 -14.33 0.50
C GLN A 75 3.15 -14.91 1.90
N TRP A 76 2.56 -14.28 2.91
CA TRP A 76 2.63 -14.77 4.29
C TRP A 76 1.92 -16.13 4.44
N LYS A 77 0.77 -16.28 3.77
CA LYS A 77 -0.03 -17.51 3.70
C LYS A 77 0.73 -18.63 2.99
N GLN A 78 1.38 -18.34 1.85
CA GLN A 78 2.24 -19.31 1.16
C GLN A 78 3.39 -19.79 2.04
N ARG A 79 4.08 -18.87 2.73
CA ARG A 79 5.18 -19.23 3.66
C ARG A 79 4.69 -20.11 4.81
N MET A 80 3.49 -19.88 5.35
CA MET A 80 2.91 -20.76 6.37
C MET A 80 2.57 -22.15 5.84
N ILE A 81 1.95 -22.22 4.66
CA ILE A 81 1.63 -23.50 4.01
C ILE A 81 2.89 -24.31 3.74
N GLU A 82 3.96 -23.67 3.26
CA GLU A 82 5.24 -24.31 2.98
C GLU A 82 5.90 -24.86 4.26
N ARG A 83 5.84 -24.11 5.37
CA ARG A 83 6.31 -24.60 6.68
C ARG A 83 5.53 -25.81 7.20
N GLU A 84 4.22 -25.85 7.00
CA GLU A 84 3.39 -27.00 7.39
C GLU A 84 3.67 -28.24 6.53
N LEU A 85 3.88 -28.04 5.22
CA LEU A 85 4.32 -29.09 4.29
C LEU A 85 5.70 -29.66 4.67
N GLU A 86 6.65 -28.82 5.06
CA GLU A 86 7.97 -29.27 5.53
C GLU A 86 7.88 -30.11 6.81
N LYS A 87 7.00 -29.75 7.75
CA LYS A 87 6.77 -30.56 8.96
C LYS A 87 6.22 -31.94 8.61
N HIS A 88 5.22 -32.01 7.73
CA HIS A 88 4.65 -33.29 7.28
C HIS A 88 5.67 -34.18 6.55
N LYS A 89 6.59 -33.59 5.77
CA LYS A 89 7.66 -34.36 5.11
C LYS A 89 8.72 -34.89 6.07
N ARG A 90 8.90 -34.28 7.26
CA ARG A 90 9.91 -34.71 8.25
C ARG A 90 9.43 -35.81 9.20
N THR A 91 8.12 -36.01 9.33
CA THR A 91 7.54 -37.13 10.07
C THR A 91 6.89 -38.11 9.10
N PRO A 92 7.63 -39.15 8.63
CA PRO A 92 7.01 -40.23 7.87
C PRO A 92 6.00 -40.96 8.77
N PRO A 93 4.82 -41.34 8.26
CA PRO A 93 3.84 -42.11 9.03
C PRO A 93 4.47 -43.46 9.41
N THR A 94 4.51 -43.74 10.72
CA THR A 94 4.80 -45.07 11.29
C THR A 94 3.62 -46.00 11.13
#